data_AF-A0A7V3DEU0-F1
#
_entry.id   AF-A0A7V3DEU0-F1
#
_cell.length_a   1.000
_cell.length_b   1.000
_cell.length_c   1.000
_cell.angle_alpha   90.00
_cell.angle_beta   90.00
_cell.angle_gamma   90.00
#
_symmetry.space_group_name_H-M   'P 1'
#
loop_
_entity.id
_entity.type
_entity.pdbx_description
1 polymer ?
#
loop_
_entity_poly.entity_id
_entity_poly.type
_entity_poly.pdbx_seq_one_letter_code
_entity_poly.pdbx_strand_id
1 'polypeptide(L)'
;MKVSPFAGKPAEPSKLVNVPKLITAYYTEIPDPSVPEQRVTFGTSGHRGSAFQKAFNEWHILAISQAICLYRRQQKIDGPMFLGMDTHALSMPAFASALEVLAANGVDVMIAEDDEYTPTPVVSHAILTYNRGRKTGLADGVV
;
A
#
# COMPACT_ATOMS: atom_id res chain seq x y z
N MET A 1 -18.92 -21.48 16.15
CA MET A 1 -17.75 -20.57 16.17
C MET A 1 -16.93 -20.90 17.41
N LYS A 2 -15.67 -21.33 17.28
CA LYS A 2 -14.82 -21.61 18.45
C LYS A 2 -14.23 -20.27 18.90
N VAL A 3 -14.78 -19.70 19.97
CA VAL A 3 -14.32 -18.42 20.50
C VAL A 3 -13.04 -18.65 21.31
N SER A 4 -12.01 -17.84 21.04
CA SER A 4 -10.75 -17.89 21.79
C SER A 4 -10.99 -17.58 23.27
N PRO A 5 -10.35 -18.29 24.21
CA PRO A 5 -10.43 -17.95 25.64
C PRO A 5 -9.85 -16.58 25.99
N PHE A 6 -9.20 -15.92 25.03
CA PHE A 6 -8.63 -14.58 25.14
C PHE A 6 -9.45 -13.48 24.43
N ALA A 7 -10.61 -13.81 23.86
CA ALA A 7 -11.45 -12.81 23.19
C ALA A 7 -11.85 -11.69 24.17
N GLY A 8 -11.67 -10.42 23.75
CA GLY A 8 -11.98 -9.23 24.55
C GLY A 8 -10.98 -8.92 25.68
N LYS A 9 -9.91 -9.70 25.85
CA LYS A 9 -8.86 -9.44 26.85
C LYS A 9 -7.70 -8.65 26.22
N PRO A 10 -6.97 -7.83 27.01
CA PRO A 10 -5.74 -7.18 26.54
C PRO A 10 -4.73 -8.18 25.98
N ALA A 11 -3.97 -7.75 24.97
CA ALA A 11 -2.92 -8.57 24.38
C ALA A 11 -1.78 -8.78 25.38
N GLU A 12 -1.31 -10.02 25.49
CA GLU A 12 -0.11 -10.34 26.26
C GLU A 12 1.15 -9.95 25.47
N PRO A 13 2.25 -9.54 26.13
CA PRO A 13 3.49 -9.17 25.44
C PRO A 13 4.02 -10.24 24.49
N SER A 14 3.84 -11.52 24.80
CA SER A 14 4.23 -12.67 23.98
C SER A 14 3.49 -12.76 22.64
N LYS A 15 2.37 -12.05 22.48
CA LYS A 15 1.55 -12.01 21.26
C LYS A 15 1.89 -10.82 20.37
N LEU A 16 2.75 -9.90 20.83
CA LEU A 16 3.15 -8.73 20.06
C LEU A 16 4.18 -9.09 18.99
N VAL A 17 4.04 -8.47 17.82
CA VAL A 17 5.00 -8.64 16.73
C VAL A 17 6.28 -7.86 17.01
N ASN A 18 7.44 -8.42 16.62
CA ASN A 18 8.68 -7.67 16.59
C ASN A 18 8.70 -6.77 15.34
N VAL A 19 8.32 -5.50 15.52
CA VAL A 19 8.20 -4.51 14.43
C VAL A 19 9.52 -4.30 13.67
N PRO A 20 10.68 -4.05 14.34
CA PRO A 20 11.95 -3.92 13.62
C PRO A 20 12.31 -5.13 12.76
N LYS A 21 12.05 -6.35 13.25
CA LYS A 21 12.30 -7.58 12.48
C LYS A 21 11.34 -7.69 11.29
N LEU A 22 10.09 -7.28 11.45
CA LEU A 22 9.10 -7.27 10.37
C LEU A 22 9.49 -6.30 9.25
N ILE A 23 9.93 -5.09 9.62
CA ILE A 23 10.42 -4.09 8.65
C ILE A 23 11.72 -4.59 8.00
N THR A 24 12.64 -5.20 8.75
CA THR A 24 13.86 -5.78 8.16
C THR A 24 13.50 -6.83 7.11
N ALA A 25 12.57 -7.74 7.41
CA ALA A 25 12.13 -8.77 6.47
C ALA A 25 11.51 -8.18 5.20
N TYR A 26 10.86 -7.00 5.27
CA TYR A 26 10.29 -6.34 4.09
C TYR A 26 11.37 -6.05 3.03
N TYR A 27 12.55 -5.61 3.46
CA TYR A 27 13.67 -5.25 2.60
C TYR A 27 14.59 -6.44 2.28
N THR A 28 14.82 -7.35 3.24
CA THR A 28 15.83 -8.40 3.08
C THR A 28 15.30 -9.69 2.47
N GLU A 29 13.99 -9.96 2.61
CA GLU A 29 13.40 -11.18 2.06
C GLU A 29 12.85 -10.92 0.65
N ILE A 30 13.22 -11.81 -0.28
CA ILE A 30 12.81 -11.74 -1.68
C ILE A 30 11.76 -12.83 -1.95
N PRO A 31 10.58 -12.48 -2.51
CA PRO A 31 9.58 -13.47 -2.91
C PRO A 31 10.07 -14.34 -4.07
N ASP A 32 9.76 -15.62 -4.01
CA ASP A 32 9.97 -16.58 -5.08
C ASP A 32 8.69 -16.68 -5.94
N PRO A 33 8.68 -16.18 -7.18
CA PRO A 33 7.48 -16.20 -8.02
C PRO A 33 7.07 -17.62 -8.44
N SER A 34 7.93 -18.63 -8.27
CA SER A 34 7.53 -20.02 -8.49
C SER A 34 6.55 -20.52 -7.42
N VAL A 35 6.59 -19.95 -6.21
CA VAL A 35 5.72 -20.27 -5.07
C VAL A 35 4.43 -19.44 -5.14
N PRO A 36 3.25 -20.06 -5.35
CA PRO A 36 1.99 -19.31 -5.53
C PRO A 36 1.65 -18.34 -4.39
N GLU A 37 1.95 -18.72 -3.15
CA GLU A 37 1.65 -17.93 -1.95
C GLU A 37 2.50 -16.66 -1.82
N GLN A 38 3.62 -16.58 -2.55
CA GLN A 38 4.53 -15.43 -2.56
C GLN A 38 4.30 -14.52 -3.79
N ARG A 39 3.29 -14.82 -4.62
CA ARG A 39 2.95 -14.00 -5.77
C ARG A 39 2.07 -12.82 -5.36
N VAL A 40 2.12 -11.76 -6.16
CA VAL A 40 1.11 -10.71 -6.10
C VAL A 40 -0.27 -11.31 -6.36
N THR A 41 -1.16 -11.16 -5.39
CA THR A 41 -2.60 -11.42 -5.52
C THR A 41 -3.32 -10.11 -5.29
N PHE A 42 -3.74 -9.45 -6.36
CA PHE A 42 -4.35 -8.12 -6.33
C PHE A 42 -5.86 -8.21 -6.59
N GLY A 43 -6.65 -8.24 -5.52
CA GLY A 43 -8.10 -8.45 -5.58
C GLY A 43 -8.91 -7.16 -5.31
N THR A 44 -10.17 -7.32 -4.88
CA THR A 44 -11.07 -6.20 -4.57
C THR A 44 -10.55 -5.28 -3.46
N SER A 45 -9.68 -5.78 -2.59
CA SER A 45 -9.04 -5.04 -1.49
C SER A 45 -7.53 -4.89 -1.70
N GLY A 46 -7.09 -4.88 -2.96
CA GLY A 46 -5.68 -4.82 -3.33
C GLY A 46 -4.93 -6.12 -3.02
N HIS A 47 -3.63 -5.98 -2.80
CA HIS A 47 -2.74 -7.06 -2.37
C HIS A 47 -2.44 -6.95 -0.88
N ARG A 48 -2.45 -8.07 -0.19
CA ARG A 48 -2.21 -8.17 1.26
C ARG A 48 -1.33 -9.36 1.57
N GLY A 49 -0.51 -9.23 2.60
CA GLY A 49 0.35 -10.31 3.09
C GLY A 49 1.21 -9.85 4.25
N SER A 50 2.26 -10.60 4.53
CA SER A 50 3.26 -10.27 5.55
C SER A 50 4.66 -10.50 5.02
N ALA A 51 5.58 -9.62 5.37
CA ALA A 51 6.99 -9.75 5.01
C ALA A 51 7.61 -11.08 5.51
N PHE A 52 7.16 -11.58 6.68
CA PHE A 52 7.63 -12.87 7.21
C PHE A 52 7.21 -14.07 6.38
N GLN A 53 6.18 -13.92 5.56
CA GLN A 53 5.67 -14.97 4.67
C GLN A 53 6.13 -14.77 3.22
N LYS A 54 7.01 -13.79 2.96
CA LYS A 54 7.42 -13.39 1.62
C LYS A 54 6.23 -13.04 0.72
N ALA A 55 5.18 -12.47 1.31
CA ALA A 55 3.93 -12.15 0.62
C ALA A 55 3.58 -10.65 0.71
N PHE A 56 4.47 -9.82 1.27
CA PHE A 56 4.37 -8.36 1.29
C PHE A 56 5.75 -7.78 1.62
N ASN A 57 6.55 -7.59 0.58
CA ASN A 57 7.97 -7.21 0.63
C ASN A 57 8.21 -6.15 -0.45
N GLU A 58 9.36 -5.48 -0.42
CA GLU A 58 9.71 -4.40 -1.34
C GLU A 58 9.42 -4.74 -2.81
N TRP A 59 9.87 -5.90 -3.26
CA TRP A 59 9.63 -6.39 -4.63
C TRP A 59 8.15 -6.45 -5.06
N HIS A 60 7.23 -6.73 -4.14
CA HIS A 60 5.80 -6.70 -4.44
C HIS A 60 5.33 -5.27 -4.70
N ILE A 61 5.73 -4.33 -3.84
CA ILE A 61 5.29 -2.94 -3.92
C ILE A 61 5.90 -2.24 -5.13
N LEU A 62 7.17 -2.48 -5.42
CA LEU A 62 7.80 -2.00 -6.65
C LEU A 62 7.05 -2.47 -7.90
N ALA A 63 6.73 -3.76 -7.98
CA ALA A 63 6.02 -4.33 -9.11
C ALA A 63 4.57 -3.80 -9.25
N ILE A 64 3.84 -3.71 -8.14
CA ILE A 64 2.46 -3.19 -8.11
C ILE A 64 2.43 -1.72 -8.51
N SER A 65 3.29 -0.87 -7.93
CA SER A 65 3.36 0.55 -8.24
C SER A 65 3.71 0.79 -9.70
N GLN A 66 4.64 0.01 -10.26
CA GLN A 66 4.98 0.10 -11.69
C GLN A 66 3.80 -0.32 -12.57
N ALA A 67 3.08 -1.38 -12.21
CA ALA A 67 1.88 -1.82 -12.92
C ALA A 67 0.78 -0.74 -12.90
N ILE A 68 0.59 -0.06 -11.76
CA ILE A 68 -0.35 1.07 -11.64
C ILE A 68 0.07 2.22 -12.57
N CYS A 69 1.35 2.59 -12.61
CA CYS A 69 1.85 3.64 -13.52
C CYS A 69 1.55 3.31 -15.00
N LEU A 70 1.80 2.06 -15.39
CA LEU A 70 1.53 1.59 -16.76
C LEU A 70 0.03 1.63 -17.06
N TYR A 71 -0.81 1.20 -16.11
CA TYR A 71 -2.26 1.24 -16.26
C TYR A 71 -2.78 2.68 -16.41
N ARG A 72 -2.31 3.62 -15.56
CA ARG A 72 -2.69 5.04 -15.66
C ARG A 72 -2.36 5.63 -17.02
N ARG A 73 -1.17 5.34 -17.55
CA ARG A 73 -0.78 5.75 -18.90
C ARG A 73 -1.70 5.17 -19.98
N GLN A 74 -2.04 3.88 -19.87
CA GLN A 74 -2.96 3.22 -20.80
C GLN A 74 -4.36 3.84 -20.76
N GLN A 75 -4.85 4.19 -19.57
CA GLN A 75 -6.16 4.82 -19.36
C GLN A 75 -6.15 6.34 -19.55
N LYS A 76 -4.99 6.93 -19.88
CA LYS A 76 -4.81 8.39 -20.02
C LYS A 76 -5.23 9.16 -18.76
N ILE A 77 -4.93 8.61 -17.58
CA ILE A 77 -5.08 9.28 -16.30
C ILE A 77 -3.81 10.12 -16.07
N ASP A 78 -3.94 11.43 -16.27
CA ASP A 78 -2.83 12.38 -16.35
C ASP A 78 -2.88 13.46 -15.24
N GLY A 79 -3.81 13.33 -14.28
CA GLY A 79 -3.82 14.16 -13.07
C GLY A 79 -2.93 13.60 -11.95
N PRO A 80 -2.97 14.22 -10.75
CA PRO A 80 -2.19 13.78 -9.61
C PRO A 80 -2.72 12.48 -8.99
N MET A 81 -1.88 11.77 -8.25
CA MET A 81 -2.27 10.60 -7.47
C MET A 81 -2.24 10.92 -5.98
N PHE A 82 -3.37 10.72 -5.29
CA PHE A 82 -3.40 10.76 -3.83
C PHE A 82 -2.89 9.44 -3.25
N LEU A 83 -1.78 9.49 -2.52
CA LEU A 83 -1.20 8.31 -1.86
C LEU A 83 -1.44 8.42 -0.36
N GLY A 84 -2.25 7.52 0.18
CA GLY A 84 -2.53 7.41 1.61
C GLY A 84 -1.97 6.11 2.20
N MET A 85 -1.85 6.06 3.52
CA MET A 85 -1.45 4.86 4.25
C MET A 85 -2.10 4.82 5.64
N ASP A 86 -2.21 3.62 6.21
CA ASP A 86 -2.68 3.42 7.58
C ASP A 86 -1.54 3.20 8.58
N THR A 87 -1.88 2.86 9.83
CA THR A 87 -0.94 2.71 10.94
C THR A 87 -0.22 1.36 11.00
N HIS A 88 -0.36 0.45 10.02
CA HIS A 88 0.36 -0.82 10.06
C HIS A 88 1.86 -0.60 9.88
N ALA A 89 2.66 -1.43 10.54
CA ALA A 89 4.12 -1.32 10.51
C ALA A 89 4.72 -1.43 9.09
N LEU A 90 4.08 -2.17 8.19
CA LEU A 90 4.53 -2.32 6.80
C LEU A 90 4.02 -1.22 5.87
N SER A 91 3.17 -0.31 6.36
CA SER A 91 2.58 0.77 5.54
C SER A 91 3.62 1.84 5.21
N MET A 92 4.45 2.26 6.18
CA MET A 92 5.56 3.21 5.94
C MET A 92 6.57 2.73 4.87
N PRO A 93 7.17 1.52 4.96
CA PRO A 93 8.11 1.07 3.93
C PRO A 93 7.45 0.84 2.57
N ALA A 94 6.18 0.41 2.54
CA ALA A 94 5.42 0.31 1.29
C ALA A 94 5.13 1.69 0.67
N PHE A 95 4.77 2.67 1.49
CA PHE A 95 4.55 4.05 1.06
C PHE A 95 5.82 4.62 0.42
N ALA A 96 6.98 4.46 1.07
CA ALA A 96 8.27 4.91 0.53
C ALA A 96 8.58 4.26 -0.83
N SER A 97 8.46 2.92 -0.92
CA SER A 97 8.72 2.19 -2.17
C SER A 97 7.75 2.57 -3.29
N ALA A 98 6.48 2.83 -2.96
CA ALA A 98 5.50 3.31 -3.91
C ALA A 98 5.85 4.72 -4.41
N LEU A 99 6.17 5.63 -3.49
CA LEU A 99 6.55 7.01 -3.81
C LEU A 99 7.76 7.08 -4.75
N GLU A 100 8.79 6.27 -4.50
CA GLU A 100 9.98 6.18 -5.36
C GLU A 100 9.61 5.80 -6.80
N VAL A 101 8.80 4.75 -6.98
CA VAL A 101 8.37 4.29 -8.32
C VAL A 101 7.47 5.31 -9.00
N LEU A 102 6.52 5.91 -8.26
CA LEU A 102 5.62 6.93 -8.78
C LEU A 102 6.39 8.16 -9.26
N ALA A 103 7.29 8.69 -8.42
CA ALA A 103 8.14 9.83 -8.76
C ALA A 103 9.05 9.52 -9.96
N ALA A 104 9.66 8.33 -10.02
CA ALA A 104 10.47 7.90 -11.14
C ALA A 104 9.69 7.79 -12.46
N ASN A 105 8.37 7.53 -12.39
CA ASN A 105 7.48 7.53 -13.56
C ASN A 105 6.90 8.93 -13.88
N GLY A 106 7.31 9.98 -13.18
CA GLY A 106 6.84 11.35 -13.42
C GLY A 106 5.41 11.60 -12.96
N VAL A 107 4.92 10.83 -11.97
CA VAL A 107 3.61 11.05 -11.37
C VAL A 107 3.70 12.19 -10.36
N ASP A 108 2.81 13.18 -10.48
CA ASP A 108 2.55 14.14 -9.40
C ASP A 108 1.82 13.44 -8.25
N VAL A 109 2.52 13.19 -7.13
CA VAL A 109 1.95 12.51 -5.95
C VAL A 109 1.55 13.53 -4.90
N MET A 110 0.33 13.39 -4.38
CA MET A 110 -0.22 14.17 -3.27
C MET A 110 -0.21 13.30 -2.02
N ILE A 111 0.52 13.74 -1.00
CA ILE A 111 0.66 13.04 0.28
C ILE A 111 0.16 13.93 1.42
N ALA A 112 -0.13 13.34 2.58
CA ALA A 112 -0.43 14.12 3.77
C ALA A 112 0.83 14.88 4.24
N GLU A 113 0.63 16.04 4.86
CA GLU A 113 1.71 16.79 5.51
C GLU A 113 2.30 15.94 6.65
N ASP A 114 3.59 16.12 6.95
CA ASP A 114 4.30 15.45 8.05
C ASP A 114 4.15 13.92 8.12
N ASP A 115 4.01 13.25 6.96
CA ASP A 115 3.85 11.79 6.84
C ASP A 115 2.65 11.22 7.63
N GLU A 116 1.57 12.01 7.77
CA GLU A 116 0.37 11.59 8.50
C GLU A 116 -0.39 10.42 7.85
N TYR A 117 -1.03 9.61 8.70
CA TYR A 117 -1.90 8.53 8.25
C TYR A 117 -3.20 9.07 7.63
N THR A 118 -3.61 8.48 6.51
CA THR A 118 -4.79 8.94 5.75
C THR A 118 -5.84 7.84 5.68
N PRO A 119 -7.03 8.02 6.31
CA PRO A 119 -8.11 7.06 6.18
C PRO A 119 -8.56 6.88 4.72
N THR A 120 -8.89 5.65 4.32
CA THR A 120 -9.41 5.34 2.98
C THR A 120 -10.53 6.29 2.49
N PRO A 121 -11.55 6.67 3.30
CA PRO A 121 -12.57 7.61 2.82
C PRO A 121 -12.03 9.01 2.56
N VAL A 122 -10.93 9.44 3.19
CA VAL A 122 -10.31 10.74 2.96
C VAL A 122 -9.65 10.78 1.59
N VAL A 123 -8.94 9.72 1.17
CA VAL A 123 -8.39 9.59 -0.20
C VAL A 123 -9.52 9.63 -1.24
N SER A 124 -10.60 8.88 -1.01
CA SER A 124 -11.78 8.90 -1.89
C SER A 124 -12.40 10.30 -1.98
N HIS A 125 -12.58 10.97 -0.84
CA HIS A 125 -13.13 12.32 -0.80
C HIS A 125 -12.22 13.34 -1.52
N ALA A 126 -10.89 13.22 -1.38
CA ALA A 126 -9.93 14.07 -2.07
C ALA A 126 -10.02 13.91 -3.60
N ILE A 127 -10.07 12.67 -4.09
CA ILE A 127 -10.23 12.37 -5.52
C ILE A 127 -11.54 12.98 -6.06
N LEU A 128 -12.67 12.72 -5.39
CA LEU A 128 -13.98 13.22 -5.81
C LEU A 128 -14.04 14.75 -5.82
N THR A 129 -13.38 15.38 -4.85
CA THR A 129 -13.33 16.85 -4.73
C THR A 129 -12.45 17.45 -5.81
N TYR A 130 -11.26 16.86 -6.04
CA TYR A 130 -10.34 17.32 -7.08
C TYR A 130 -10.94 17.18 -8.49
N ASN A 131 -11.61 16.06 -8.75
CA ASN A 131 -12.19 15.76 -10.07
C ASN A 131 -13.50 16.51 -10.36
N ARG A 132 -14.09 17.18 -9.37
CA ARG A 132 -15.38 17.87 -9.53
C ARG A 132 -15.30 18.92 -10.64
N GLY A 133 -16.10 18.72 -11.68
CA GLY A 133 -16.17 19.62 -12.84
C GLY A 133 -15.01 19.49 -13.84
N ARG A 134 -14.04 18.60 -13.60
CA ARG A 134 -12.93 18.33 -14.51
C ARG A 134 -13.31 17.28 -15.56
N LYS A 135 -12.71 17.38 -16.74
CA LYS A 135 -12.84 16.40 -17.83
C LYS A 135 -11.51 15.78 -18.27
N THR A 136 -10.40 16.41 -17.90
CA THR A 136 -9.02 16.01 -18.18
C THR A 136 -8.16 16.31 -16.94
N GLY A 137 -6.97 15.73 -16.84
CA GLY A 137 -6.13 15.90 -15.66
C GLY A 137 -6.82 15.33 -14.42
N LEU A 138 -7.49 14.17 -14.55
CA LEU A 138 -8.25 13.54 -13.46
C LEU A 138 -7.28 12.88 -12.48
N ALA A 139 -7.54 13.09 -11.19
CA ALA A 139 -6.83 12.42 -10.12
C ALA A 139 -7.37 11.01 -9.86
N ASP A 140 -6.50 10.17 -9.32
CA ASP A 140 -6.78 8.86 -8.75
C ASP A 140 -6.06 8.71 -7.40
N GLY A 141 -6.02 7.50 -6.84
CA GLY A 141 -5.33 7.27 -5.58
C GLY A 141 -5.07 5.82 -5.22
N VAL A 142 -4.17 5.65 -4.26
CA VAL A 142 -3.74 4.36 -3.69
C VAL A 142 -3.81 4.49 -2.15
N VAL A 143 -4.25 3.41 -1.51
CA VAL A 143 -4.29 3.23 -0.05
C VAL A 143 -3.69 1.88 0.29
#